data_AF-A0A2L0N480-F1
#
_entry.id   AF-A0A2L0N480-F1
#
_cell.length_a   1.000
_cell.length_b   1.000
_cell.length_c   1.000
_cell.angle_alpha   90.00
_cell.angle_beta   90.00
_cell.angle_gamma   90.00
#
_symmetry.space_group_name_H-M   'P 1'
#
loop_
_entity.id
_entity.type
_entity.pdbx_description
1 polymer ?
#
loop_
_entity_poly.entity_id
_entity_poly.type
_entity_poly.pdbx_seq_one_letter_code
_entity_poly.pdbx_strand_id
1 'polypeptide(L)'
;MAITPAAYRTAGEAERGFDGLRAGADGLVARITHVRDGIGWIWVVPGSRGLPEVRSSRAYERYATCQNAFRRFVVLLAKHPALELPDPAVPLRVSEISRASGASRAPGPSRAPDAAR
;
A
#
# COMPACT_ATOMS: atom_id res chain seq x y z
N MET A 1 -9.51 -9.39 -6.55
CA MET A 1 -8.27 -8.85 -5.96
C MET A 1 -7.09 -9.48 -6.68
N ALA A 2 -5.99 -8.73 -6.78
CA ALA A 2 -4.78 -9.11 -7.49
C ALA A 2 -3.59 -9.03 -6.54
N ILE A 3 -2.56 -9.86 -6.78
CA ILE A 3 -1.31 -9.86 -6.02
C ILE A 3 -0.14 -9.97 -6.98
N THR A 4 0.97 -9.33 -6.64
CA THR A 4 2.27 -9.60 -7.25
C THR A 4 3.00 -10.68 -6.43
N PRO A 5 3.66 -11.66 -7.06
CA PRO A 5 4.53 -12.59 -6.33
C PRO A 5 5.92 -11.98 -6.06
N ALA A 6 6.24 -10.81 -6.61
CA ALA A 6 7.49 -10.13 -6.33
C ALA A 6 7.56 -9.73 -4.85
N ALA A 7 8.67 -10.07 -4.20
CA ALA A 7 8.97 -9.60 -2.85
C ALA A 7 9.76 -8.28 -2.95
N TYR A 8 9.14 -7.19 -2.52
CA TYR A 8 9.78 -5.87 -2.41
C TYR A 8 10.34 -5.68 -1.00
N ARG A 9 11.51 -5.07 -0.88
CA ARG A 9 12.14 -4.85 0.43
C ARG A 9 11.66 -3.56 1.08
N THR A 10 11.17 -2.63 0.28
CA THR A 10 10.71 -1.32 0.73
C THR A 10 9.37 -0.96 0.10
N ALA A 11 8.60 -0.08 0.76
CA ALA A 11 7.36 0.45 0.22
C ALA A 11 7.58 1.19 -1.11
N GLY A 12 8.62 2.03 -1.20
CA GLY A 12 8.94 2.77 -2.43
C GLY A 12 9.31 1.87 -3.61
N GLU A 13 9.89 0.69 -3.39
CA GLU A 13 10.08 -0.31 -4.45
C GLU A 13 8.74 -0.88 -4.94
N ALA A 14 7.83 -1.18 -4.02
CA ALA A 14 6.50 -1.70 -4.36
C ALA A 14 5.66 -0.64 -5.11
N GLU A 15 5.73 0.63 -4.69
CA GLU A 15 5.06 1.76 -5.35
C GLU A 15 5.55 1.94 -6.77
N ARG A 16 6.88 1.98 -7.00
CA ARG A 16 7.44 2.05 -8.36
C ARG A 16 7.04 0.86 -9.22
N GLY A 17 7.01 -0.35 -8.64
CA GLY A 17 6.53 -1.54 -9.34
C GLY A 17 5.06 -1.43 -9.74
N PHE A 18 4.21 -0.94 -8.83
CA PHE A 18 2.80 -0.69 -9.11
C PHE A 18 2.59 0.39 -10.17
N ASP A 19 3.35 1.48 -10.13
CA ASP A 19 3.29 2.54 -11.14
C ASP A 19 3.74 2.06 -12.52
N GLY A 20 4.77 1.22 -12.60
CA GLY A 20 5.17 0.59 -13.86
C GLY A 20 4.06 -0.28 -14.43
N LEU A 21 3.44 -1.13 -13.59
CA LEU A 21 2.31 -1.97 -13.98
C LEU A 21 1.12 -1.12 -14.45
N ARG A 22 0.83 -0.01 -13.76
CA ARG A 22 -0.22 0.94 -14.09
C ARG A 22 0.02 1.64 -15.42
N ALA A 23 1.24 2.11 -15.68
CA ALA A 23 1.60 2.76 -16.93
C ALA A 23 1.44 1.83 -18.15
N GLY A 24 1.63 0.52 -17.95
CA GLY A 24 1.43 -0.51 -18.97
C GLY A 24 0.03 -1.12 -19.04
N ALA A 25 -0.95 -0.61 -18.28
CA ALA A 25 -2.24 -1.28 -18.05
C ALA A 25 -2.96 -1.73 -19.34
N ASP A 26 -3.04 -0.86 -20.34
CA ASP A 26 -3.76 -1.11 -21.59
C ASP A 26 -3.12 -2.21 -22.46
N GLY A 27 -1.83 -2.48 -22.25
CA GLY A 27 -1.10 -3.53 -22.95
C GLY A 27 -1.06 -4.88 -22.22
N LEU A 28 -1.64 -4.97 -21.02
CA LEU A 28 -1.55 -6.19 -20.23
C LEU A 28 -2.35 -7.33 -20.86
N VAL A 29 -1.72 -8.49 -20.97
CA VAL A 29 -2.35 -9.73 -21.39
C VAL A 29 -2.18 -10.76 -20.29
N ALA A 30 -3.29 -11.40 -19.89
CA ALA A 30 -3.24 -12.51 -18.94
C ALA A 30 -3.29 -13.86 -19.65
N ARG A 31 -2.48 -14.79 -19.15
CA ARG A 31 -2.66 -16.22 -19.33
C ARG A 31 -3.65 -16.72 -18.29
N ILE A 32 -4.71 -17.41 -18.73
CA ILE A 32 -5.70 -18.03 -17.84
C ILE A 32 -5.44 -19.54 -17.82
N THR A 33 -5.20 -20.09 -16.63
CA THR A 33 -4.86 -21.51 -16.46
C THR A 33 -5.74 -22.13 -15.38
N HIS A 34 -6.12 -23.39 -15.60
CA HIS A 34 -6.75 -24.20 -14.56
C HIS A 34 -5.68 -24.62 -13.53
N VAL A 35 -5.98 -24.44 -12.25
CA VAL A 35 -5.13 -24.92 -11.15
C VAL A 35 -5.33 -26.43 -11.04
N ARG A 36 -4.22 -27.19 -10.97
CA ARG A 36 -4.29 -28.65 -10.72
C ARG A 36 -4.95 -28.88 -9.36
N ASP A 37 -5.69 -29.98 -9.22
CA ASP A 37 -6.49 -30.35 -8.03
C ASP A 37 -7.83 -29.61 -7.86
N GLY A 38 -8.42 -29.09 -8.94
CA GLY A 38 -9.86 -28.77 -8.99
C GLY A 38 -10.28 -27.42 -8.40
N ILE A 39 -9.33 -26.59 -7.95
CA ILE A 39 -9.64 -25.31 -7.27
C ILE A 39 -10.02 -24.18 -8.28
N GLY A 40 -10.16 -24.50 -9.57
CA GLY A 40 -10.67 -23.59 -10.60
C GLY A 40 -9.59 -22.87 -11.41
N TRP A 41 -9.90 -21.66 -11.87
CA TRP A 41 -9.14 -20.88 -12.85
C TRP A 41 -8.43 -19.69 -12.21
N ILE A 42 -7.18 -19.46 -12.58
CA ILE A 42 -6.42 -18.26 -12.23
C ILE A 42 -6.04 -17.50 -13.49
N TRP A 43 -5.99 -16.17 -13.40
CA TRP A 43 -5.38 -15.33 -14.43
C TRP A 43 -4.01 -14.87 -13.94
N VAL A 44 -3.05 -14.81 -14.86
CA VAL A 44 -1.65 -14.48 -14.59
C VAL A 44 -1.12 -13.58 -15.71
N VAL A 45 -0.64 -12.39 -15.37
CA VAL A 45 0.17 -11.58 -16.29
C VAL A 45 1.62 -12.07 -16.21
N PRO A 46 2.20 -12.55 -17.32
CA PRO A 46 3.60 -12.97 -17.35
C PRO A 46 4.51 -11.76 -17.21
N GLY A 47 5.54 -11.86 -16.36
CA GLY A 47 6.60 -10.86 -16.30
C GLY A 47 7.77 -11.21 -17.24
N SER A 48 8.64 -10.22 -17.47
CA SER A 48 9.75 -10.29 -18.43
C SER A 48 10.83 -11.34 -18.13
N ARG A 49 10.91 -11.84 -16.88
CA ARG A 49 11.93 -12.79 -16.42
C ARG A 49 11.38 -14.20 -16.17
N GLY A 50 10.28 -14.57 -16.81
CA GLY A 50 9.61 -15.86 -16.61
C GLY A 50 8.89 -16.01 -15.26
N LEU A 51 8.95 -14.98 -14.40
CA LEU A 51 8.16 -14.88 -13.18
C LEU A 51 6.88 -14.08 -13.45
N PRO A 52 5.74 -14.45 -12.86
CA PRO A 52 4.53 -13.65 -12.98
C PRO A 52 4.71 -12.24 -12.43
N GLU A 53 4.19 -11.24 -13.13
CA GLU A 53 4.22 -9.85 -12.67
C GLU A 53 3.07 -9.56 -11.71
N VAL A 54 1.87 -10.03 -12.07
CA VAL A 54 0.66 -9.96 -11.24
C VAL A 54 -0.27 -11.12 -11.56
N ARG A 55 -1.01 -11.60 -10.56
CA ARG A 55 -2.01 -12.68 -10.71
C ARG A 55 -3.24 -12.44 -9.86
N SER A 56 -4.30 -13.21 -10.10
CA SER A 56 -5.43 -13.26 -9.18
C SER A 56 -5.00 -13.77 -7.80
N SER A 57 -5.53 -13.15 -6.73
CA SER A 57 -5.25 -13.57 -5.35
C SER A 57 -5.90 -14.91 -4.99
N ARG A 58 -6.91 -15.33 -5.76
CA ARG A 58 -7.65 -16.57 -5.60
C ARG A 58 -7.92 -17.21 -6.96
N ALA A 59 -8.25 -18.49 -6.93
CA ALA A 59 -8.84 -19.17 -8.07
C ALA A 59 -10.36 -18.92 -8.14
N TYR A 60 -10.90 -18.98 -9.36
CA TYR A 60 -12.31 -18.78 -9.66
C TYR A 60 -12.90 -20.07 -10.22
N GLU A 61 -14.09 -20.44 -9.78
CA GLU A 61 -14.76 -21.68 -10.22
C GLU A 61 -14.91 -21.76 -11.76
N ARG A 62 -15.26 -20.64 -12.40
CA ARG A 62 -15.56 -20.59 -13.85
C ARG A 62 -14.52 -19.77 -14.62
N TYR A 63 -14.14 -20.25 -15.80
CA TYR A 63 -13.24 -19.55 -16.72
C TYR A 63 -13.73 -18.15 -17.05
N ALA A 64 -15.01 -18.00 -17.40
CA ALA A 64 -15.60 -16.71 -17.74
C ALA A 64 -15.54 -15.70 -16.57
N THR A 65 -15.74 -16.17 -15.34
CA THR A 65 -15.58 -15.33 -14.14
C THR A 65 -14.12 -14.89 -13.95
N CYS A 66 -13.18 -15.81 -14.17
CA CYS A 66 -11.75 -15.50 -14.13
C CYS A 66 -11.36 -14.46 -15.18
N GLN A 67 -11.86 -14.62 -16.41
CA GLN A 67 -11.62 -13.68 -17.51
C GLN A 67 -12.20 -12.30 -17.23
N ASN A 68 -13.44 -12.22 -16.72
CA ASN A 68 -14.08 -10.95 -16.36
C ASN A 68 -13.36 -10.27 -15.19
N ALA A 69 -12.84 -11.04 -14.22
CA ALA A 69 -12.03 -10.50 -13.14
C ALA A 69 -10.75 -9.84 -13.66
N PHE A 70 -10.09 -10.44 -14.66
CA PHE A 70 -8.93 -9.82 -15.32
C PHE A 70 -9.30 -8.54 -16.06
N ARG A 71 -10.36 -8.55 -16.89
CA ARG A 71 -10.82 -7.33 -17.59
C ARG A 71 -11.12 -6.19 -16.61
N ARG A 72 -11.78 -6.50 -15.49
CA ARG A 72 -12.08 -5.51 -14.45
C ARG A 72 -10.80 -5.00 -13.76
N PHE A 73 -9.82 -5.86 -13.54
CA PHE A 73 -8.52 -5.47 -12.99
C PHE A 73 -7.84 -4.43 -13.88
N VAL A 74 -7.74 -4.67 -15.19
CA VAL A 74 -7.11 -3.72 -16.15
C VAL A 74 -7.83 -2.37 -16.13
N VAL A 75 -9.16 -2.36 -16.18
CA VAL A 75 -9.96 -1.11 -16.12
C VAL A 75 -9.73 -0.34 -14.83
N LEU A 76 -9.67 -1.03 -13.68
CA LEU A 76 -9.44 -0.37 -12.39
C LEU A 76 -8.00 0.15 -12.27
N LEU A 77 -7.04 -0.61 -12.79
CA LEU A 77 -5.64 -0.22 -12.80
C LEU A 77 -5.41 1.04 -13.65
N ALA A 78 -5.96 1.09 -14.86
CA ALA A 78 -5.86 2.26 -15.75
C ALA A 78 -6.52 3.52 -15.17
N LYS A 79 -7.55 3.35 -14.33
CA LYS A 79 -8.23 4.45 -13.63
C LYS A 79 -7.53 4.91 -12.35
N HIS A 80 -6.53 4.16 -11.87
CA HIS A 80 -5.82 4.55 -10.66
C HIS A 80 -4.99 5.81 -10.97
N PRO A 81 -5.09 6.89 -10.18
CA PRO A 81 -4.22 8.04 -10.36
C PRO A 81 -2.77 7.63 -10.08
N ALA A 82 -1.82 8.29 -10.74
CA ALA A 82 -0.42 8.22 -10.33
C ALA A 82 -0.32 8.73 -8.88
N LEU A 83 0.48 8.08 -8.04
CA LEU A 83 0.83 8.68 -6.76
C LEU A 83 1.67 9.92 -7.05
N GLU A 84 1.14 11.10 -6.74
CA GLU A 84 2.01 12.26 -6.53
C GLU A 84 2.81 11.98 -5.27
N LEU A 85 4.04 11.50 -5.45
CA LEU A 85 4.99 11.46 -4.35
C LEU A 85 5.20 12.91 -3.90
N PRO A 86 5.06 13.23 -2.59
CA PRO A 86 5.37 14.56 -2.10
C PRO A 86 6.79 14.92 -2.53
N ASP A 87 6.97 16.13 -3.06
CA ASP A 87 8.29 16.67 -3.36
C ASP A 87 9.17 16.51 -2.10
N PRO A 88 10.33 15.80 -2.18
CA PRO A 88 11.24 15.65 -1.04
C PRO A 88 11.72 17.00 -0.48
N ALA A 89 11.52 18.11 -1.19
CA ALA A 89 11.84 19.46 -0.74
C ALA A 89 10.80 20.11 0.20
N VAL A 90 9.64 19.50 0.47
CA VAL A 90 8.67 20.05 1.43
C VAL A 90 8.88 19.40 2.81
N PRO A 91 9.57 20.07 3.76
CA PRO A 91 9.68 19.56 5.12
C PRO A 91 8.27 19.46 5.74
N LEU A 92 7.91 18.25 6.17
CA LEU A 92 6.72 18.01 6.97
C LEU A 92 6.82 18.84 8.24
N ARG A 93 6.02 19.91 8.35
CA ARG A 93 5.86 20.61 9.64
C ARG A 93 5.15 19.67 10.59
N VAL A 94 5.91 19.05 11.49
CA VAL A 94 5.37 18.38 12.68
C VAL A 94 4.89 19.48 13.63
N SER A 95 3.69 20.00 13.38
CA SER A 95 3.04 20.95 14.28
C SER A 95 2.32 20.17 15.39
N GLU A 96 3.04 19.97 16.49
CA GLU A 96 2.55 20.00 17.88
C GLU A 96 1.30 19.18 18.25
N ILE A 97 1.50 17.90 18.59
CA ILE A 97 0.65 17.22 19.58
C ILE A 97 1.15 17.64 20.98
N SER A 98 0.95 18.89 21.35
CA SER A 98 1.00 19.32 22.75
C SER A 98 -0.40 19.18 23.32
N ARG A 99 -0.72 17.98 23.80
CA ARG A 99 -1.88 17.77 24.67
C ARG A 99 -1.67 18.61 25.93
N ALA A 100 -2.58 19.54 26.14
CA ALA A 100 -2.79 20.25 27.39
C ALA A 100 -2.81 19.25 28.56
N SER A 101 -1.77 19.26 29.39
CA SER A 101 -1.85 18.75 30.75
C SER A 101 -2.22 19.94 31.62
N GLY A 102 -3.45 19.91 32.14
CA GLY A 102 -4.06 21.00 32.88
C GLY A 102 -3.25 21.41 34.11
N ALA A 103 -3.10 22.72 34.26
CA ALA A 103 -2.65 23.35 35.49
C ALA A 103 -3.72 23.18 36.58
N SER A 104 -3.36 22.53 37.69
CA SER A 104 -4.05 22.71 38.97
C SER A 104 -3.21 23.63 39.84
N ARG A 105 -3.84 24.68 40.35
CA ARG A 105 -3.26 25.83 41.05
C ARG A 105 -3.68 25.78 42.51
N ALA A 106 -2.74 25.95 43.43
CA ALA A 106 -2.82 26.77 44.67
C ALA A 106 -1.54 26.55 45.53
N PRO A 107 -1.27 27.36 46.58
CA PRO A 107 -0.60 28.66 46.52
C PRO A 107 0.69 28.72 47.38
N GLY A 108 1.57 29.70 47.15
CA GLY A 108 2.75 29.98 48.00
C GLY A 108 2.41 30.81 49.27
N PRO A 109 3.38 31.46 49.94
CA PRO A 109 4.83 31.25 49.97
C PRO A 109 5.42 31.05 51.40
N SER A 110 6.72 30.73 51.39
CA SER A 110 7.65 30.45 52.49
C SER A 110 7.72 31.51 53.61
N ARG A 111 7.91 31.04 54.86
CA ARG A 111 8.35 31.84 56.01
C ARG A 111 9.50 31.09 56.71
N ALA A 112 10.73 31.59 56.59
CA ALA A 112 11.81 31.36 57.54
C ALA A 112 11.80 32.52 58.57
N PRO A 113 12.32 32.37 59.80
CA PRO A 113 13.76 32.56 59.99
C PRO A 113 14.44 31.82 61.17
N ASP A 114 15.78 31.85 61.12
CA ASP A 114 16.79 31.93 62.20
C ASP A 114 16.87 30.92 63.35
N ALA A 115 18.05 30.28 63.45
CA ALA A 115 19.08 30.50 64.48
C ALA A 115 20.25 29.54 64.18
N ALA A 116 21.48 29.99 63.89
CA ALA A 116 22.47 30.54 64.80
C ALA A 116 22.83 29.58 65.96
N ARG A 117 24.04 29.00 65.86
CA ARG A 117 24.93 28.42 66.90
C ARG A 117 24.35 27.53 67.98
#